data_AF-A0A6C0L0S9-F1
#
_entry.id   AF-A0A6C0L0S9-F1
#
_cell.length_a   1.000
_cell.length_b   1.000
_cell.length_c   1.000
_cell.angle_alpha   90.00
_cell.angle_beta   90.00
_cell.angle_gamma   90.00
#
_symmetry.space_group_name_H-M   'P 1'
#
loop_
_entity.id
_entity.type
_entity.pdbx_description
1 polymer ?
#
loop_
_entity_poly.entity_id
_entity_poly.type
_entity_poly.pdbx_seq_one_letter_code
_entity_poly.pdbx_strand_id
1 'polypeptide(L)'
;MLTGYYYDPKHGGCLRKISKIDENSFKIIGAYGNDEPNTNKKWTAIMKKTKKRDEYLVDFSGKKHVNHGSYISKWVNKDRVLKWEDGNTWVLMYDWYLK
;
A
#
# COMPACT_ATOMS: atom_id res chain seq x y z
N MET A 1 -7.23 11.63 -0.98
CA MET A 1 -7.89 10.41 -0.42
C MET A 1 -6.94 9.23 -0.53
N LEU A 2 -7.03 8.25 0.38
CA LEU A 2 -6.11 7.08 0.46
C LEU A 2 -6.51 5.91 -0.45
N THR A 3 -7.74 5.88 -0.94
CA THR A 3 -8.24 4.75 -1.72
C THR A 3 -8.03 5.00 -3.21
N GLY A 4 -7.38 4.07 -3.90
CA GLY A 4 -7.02 4.24 -5.30
C GLY A 4 -6.03 3.20 -5.80
N TYR A 5 -5.50 3.47 -6.98
CA TYR A 5 -4.34 2.79 -7.55
C TYR A 5 -3.06 3.53 -7.22
N TYR A 6 -2.06 2.76 -6.80
CA TYR A 6 -0.77 3.23 -6.35
C TYR A 6 0.34 2.56 -7.17
N TYR A 7 1.37 3.34 -7.46
CA TYR A 7 2.61 2.88 -8.06
C TYR A 7 3.72 2.84 -7.01
N ASP A 8 4.44 1.73 -6.97
CA ASP A 8 5.62 1.53 -6.13
C ASP A 8 6.88 1.71 -7.01
N PRO A 9 7.59 2.85 -6.93
CA PRO A 9 8.76 3.13 -7.77
C PRO A 9 9.96 2.26 -7.44
N LYS A 10 10.00 1.64 -6.25
CA LYS A 10 11.09 0.75 -5.82
C LYS A 10 11.06 -0.60 -6.54
N HIS A 11 9.90 -0.99 -7.09
CA HIS A 11 9.70 -2.28 -7.74
C HIS A 11 9.10 -2.12 -9.14
N GLY A 12 9.71 -2.75 -10.14
CA GLY A 12 9.30 -2.58 -11.54
C GLY A 12 7.89 -3.13 -11.79
N GLY A 13 6.98 -2.28 -12.30
CA GLY A 13 5.62 -2.69 -12.70
C GLY A 13 4.65 -2.98 -11.54
N CYS A 14 4.98 -2.57 -10.32
CA CYS A 14 4.16 -2.85 -9.14
C CYS A 14 2.94 -1.93 -9.00
N LEU A 15 1.78 -2.38 -9.49
CA LEU A 15 0.49 -1.75 -9.19
C LEU A 15 -0.07 -2.25 -7.84
N ARG A 16 -0.50 -1.32 -6.99
CA ARG A 16 -1.19 -1.60 -5.73
C ARG A 16 -2.58 -0.98 -5.75
N LYS A 17 -3.58 -1.74 -5.32
CA LYS A 17 -4.97 -1.29 -5.19
C LYS A 17 -5.31 -1.20 -3.72
N ILE A 18 -5.74 -0.02 -3.27
CA ILE A 18 -6.22 0.22 -1.91
C ILE A 18 -7.73 0.47 -1.95
N SER A 19 -8.48 -0.35 -1.21
CA SER A 19 -9.94 -0.24 -1.10
C SER A 19 -10.36 -0.23 0.36
N LYS A 20 -11.38 0.57 0.68
CA LYS A 20 -11.96 0.65 2.04
C LYS A 20 -12.70 -0.66 2.34
N ILE A 21 -12.49 -1.21 3.53
CA ILE A 21 -13.31 -2.30 4.08
C ILE A 21 -14.34 -1.69 5.02
N ASP A 22 -13.88 -0.91 5.99
CA ASP A 22 -14.70 -0.17 6.96
C ASP A 22 -14.07 1.20 7.28
N GLU A 23 -14.56 1.90 8.30
CA GLU A 23 -14.08 3.25 8.66
C GLU A 23 -12.59 3.31 9.08
N ASN A 24 -12.07 2.21 9.61
CA ASN A 24 -10.75 2.11 10.20
C ASN A 24 -9.82 1.14 9.46
N SER A 25 -10.35 0.33 8.55
CA SER A 25 -9.60 -0.70 7.84
C SER A 25 -9.75 -0.66 6.33
N PHE A 26 -8.68 -1.06 5.66
CA PHE A 26 -8.53 -1.06 4.21
C PHE A 26 -7.87 -2.36 3.78
N LYS A 27 -8.22 -2.81 2.57
CA LYS A 27 -7.59 -3.92 1.89
C LYS A 27 -6.61 -3.39 0.87
N ILE A 28 -5.41 -3.98 0.86
CA ILE A 28 -4.43 -3.77 -0.20
C ILE A 28 -4.35 -5.05 -1.03
N ILE A 29 -4.44 -4.91 -2.34
CA ILE A 29 -4.13 -5.98 -3.30
C ILE A 29 -2.96 -5.46 -4.14
N GLY A 30 -1.84 -6.18 -4.14
CA GLY A 30 -0.71 -5.84 -4.96
C GLY A 30 -0.28 -6.98 -5.87
N ALA A 31 0.41 -6.63 -6.95
CA ALA A 31 1.22 -7.56 -7.70
C ALA A 31 2.65 -7.59 -7.13
N TYR A 32 3.35 -8.71 -7.27
CA TYR A 32 4.81 -8.74 -7.15
C TYR A 32 5.45 -8.09 -8.36
N GLY A 33 6.52 -7.35 -8.14
CA GLY A 33 7.29 -6.68 -9.18
C GLY A 33 8.05 -7.67 -10.05
N ASN A 34 8.55 -7.15 -11.17
CA ASN A 34 9.40 -7.93 -12.09
C ASN A 34 10.74 -8.34 -11.46
N ASP A 35 11.14 -7.64 -10.40
CA ASP A 35 12.35 -7.85 -9.61
C ASP A 35 12.14 -8.75 -8.38
N GLU A 36 10.95 -9.34 -8.20
CA GLU A 36 10.60 -10.16 -7.04
C GLU A 36 10.39 -11.65 -7.39
N PRO A 37 10.70 -12.62 -6.48
CA PRO A 37 10.67 -14.07 -6.74
C PRO A 37 9.27 -14.69 -6.97
N ASN A 38 8.23 -13.88 -7.18
CA ASN A 38 6.87 -14.31 -7.48
C ASN A 38 6.18 -13.40 -8.51
N THR A 39 6.96 -12.89 -9.48
CA THR A 39 6.49 -12.00 -10.55
C THR A 39 5.13 -12.41 -11.10
N ASN A 40 4.26 -11.42 -11.37
CA ASN A 40 2.89 -11.58 -11.86
C ASN A 40 1.89 -12.27 -10.91
N LYS A 41 2.33 -12.79 -9.75
CA LYS A 41 1.39 -13.23 -8.71
C LYS A 41 0.85 -12.04 -7.94
N LYS A 42 -0.29 -12.26 -7.27
CA LYS A 42 -0.92 -11.29 -6.39
C LYS A 42 -0.68 -11.64 -4.94
N TRP A 43 -0.71 -10.63 -4.08
CA TRP A 43 -0.70 -10.76 -2.63
C TRP A 43 -1.70 -9.77 -2.03
N THR A 44 -2.03 -10.00 -0.76
CA THR A 44 -2.97 -9.14 -0.02
C THR A 44 -2.35 -8.68 1.29
N ALA A 45 -2.70 -7.46 1.71
CA ALA A 45 -2.37 -6.92 3.01
C ALA A 45 -3.58 -6.22 3.64
N ILE A 46 -3.59 -6.14 4.97
CA ILE A 46 -4.62 -5.42 5.72
C ILE A 46 -4.00 -4.18 6.32
N MET A 47 -4.61 -3.03 6.05
CA MET A 47 -4.17 -1.73 6.55
C MET A 47 -5.18 -1.22 7.56
N LYS A 48 -4.71 -0.79 8.74
CA LYS A 48 -5.54 -0.27 9.83
C LYS A 48 -5.05 1.10 10.27
N LYS A 49 -5.98 2.03 10.51
CA LYS A 49 -5.66 3.33 11.12
C LYS A 49 -5.02 3.13 12.49
N THR A 50 -3.98 3.90 12.76
CA THR A 50 -3.40 4.00 14.10
C THR A 50 -4.06 5.15 14.89
N LYS A 51 -3.59 5.40 16.11
CA LYS A 51 -3.99 6.57 16.90
C LYS A 51 -3.41 7.88 16.35
N LYS A 52 -2.37 7.83 15.51
CA LYS A 52 -1.76 9.03 14.93
C LYS A 52 -2.48 9.41 13.64
N ARG A 53 -2.59 10.72 13.42
CA ARG A 53 -3.22 11.28 12.23
C ARG A 53 -2.52 10.81 10.96
N ASP A 54 -3.32 10.34 9.99
CA ASP A 54 -2.88 9.91 8.67
C ASP A 54 -1.80 8.79 8.70
N GLU A 55 -1.71 8.04 9.79
CA GLU A 55 -0.77 6.94 9.99
C GLU A 55 -1.51 5.59 10.08
N TYR A 56 -0.97 4.58 9.41
CA TYR A 56 -1.58 3.26 9.28
C TYR A 56 -0.56 2.16 9.52
N LEU A 57 -0.97 1.13 10.25
CA LEU A 57 -0.24 -0.13 10.38
C LEU A 57 -0.73 -1.08 9.30
N VAL A 58 0.19 -1.63 8.51
CA VAL A 58 -0.11 -2.50 7.38
C VAL A 58 0.51 -3.86 7.61
N ASP A 59 -0.33 -4.88 7.69
CA ASP A 59 0.05 -6.28 7.83
C ASP A 59 0.21 -6.94 6.45
N PHE A 60 1.46 -7.27 6.10
CA PHE A 60 1.86 -7.92 4.86
C PHE A 60 2.04 -9.43 5.01
N SER A 61 1.52 -10.06 6.07
CA SER A 61 1.55 -11.52 6.23
C SER A 61 0.97 -12.29 5.03
N GLY A 62 0.07 -11.68 4.25
CA GLY A 62 -0.45 -12.25 3.00
C GLY A 62 0.49 -12.15 1.79
N LYS A 63 1.69 -11.55 1.94
CA LYS A 63 2.77 -11.50 0.95
C LYS A 63 3.89 -12.45 1.38
N LYS A 64 4.31 -13.35 0.51
CA LYS A 64 5.43 -14.27 0.75
C LYS A 64 6.76 -13.52 0.62
N HIS A 65 7.78 -13.96 1.36
CA HIS A 65 9.14 -13.37 1.36
C HIS A 65 9.24 -11.92 1.85
N VAL A 66 8.35 -11.52 2.77
CA VAL A 66 8.50 -10.23 3.46
C VAL A 66 9.24 -10.46 4.77
N ASN A 67 10.38 -9.81 4.95
CA ASN A 67 11.21 -9.95 6.15
C ASN A 67 10.53 -9.41 7.42
N HIS A 68 9.64 -8.43 7.28
CA HIS A 68 8.82 -7.90 8.37
C HIS A 68 7.33 -8.11 8.08
N GLY A 69 6.61 -8.72 9.02
CA GLY A 69 5.19 -9.02 8.86
C GLY A 69 4.29 -7.79 8.82
N SER A 70 4.73 -6.65 9.36
CA SER A 70 3.95 -5.42 9.33
C SER A 70 4.82 -4.18 9.23
N TYR A 71 4.29 -3.13 8.60
CA TYR A 71 4.96 -1.84 8.46
C TYR A 71 4.06 -0.67 8.81
N ILE A 72 4.63 0.39 9.35
CA ILE A 72 3.99 1.70 9.49
C ILE A 72 4.07 2.46 8.15
N SER A 73 2.95 3.06 7.79
CA SER A 73 2.82 3.95 6.64
C SER A 73 2.15 5.27 7.03
N LYS A 74 2.49 6.34 6.32
CA LYS A 74 1.94 7.69 6.52
C LYS A 74 1.44 8.27 5.21
N TRP A 75 0.17 8.66 5.20
CA TRP A 75 -0.45 9.32 4.06
C TRP A 75 -0.10 10.82 4.05
N VAL A 76 0.42 11.30 2.93
CA VAL A 76 0.73 12.71 2.71
C VAL A 76 -0.17 13.22 1.59
N ASN A 77 -1.32 13.77 1.98
CA ASN A 77 -2.38 14.14 1.05
C ASN A 77 -1.94 15.18 0.00
N LYS A 78 -1.13 16.17 0.40
CA LYS A 78 -0.63 17.24 -0.48
C LYS A 78 0.14 16.68 -1.66
N ASP A 79 0.97 15.68 -1.40
CA ASP A 79 1.87 15.09 -2.39
C ASP A 79 1.25 13.84 -3.05
N ARG A 80 0.06 13.42 -2.58
CA ARG A 80 -0.63 12.20 -3.00
C ARG A 80 0.25 10.94 -2.85
N VAL A 81 1.01 10.85 -1.77
CA VAL A 81 1.91 9.71 -1.51
C VAL A 81 1.66 9.02 -0.18
N LEU A 82 1.91 7.71 -0.16
CA LEU A 82 1.96 6.88 1.04
C LEU A 82 3.43 6.55 1.33
N LYS A 83 3.98 7.14 2.38
CA LYS A 83 5.38 6.93 2.79
C LYS A 83 5.46 5.77 3.77
N TRP A 84 6.49 4.95 3.65
CA TRP A 84 6.72 3.76 4.47
C TRP A 84 7.92 3.97 5.40
N GLU A 85 7.92 3.28 6.53
CA GLU A 85 9.02 3.39 7.51
C GLU A 85 10.36 2.83 7.00
N ASP A 86 10.34 1.95 5.98
CA ASP A 86 11.54 1.44 5.30
C ASP A 86 12.12 2.41 4.26
N GLY A 87 11.56 3.62 4.17
CA GLY A 87 11.93 4.64 3.19
C GLY A 87 11.26 4.48 1.82
N ASN A 88 10.46 3.44 1.58
CA ASN A 88 9.70 3.33 0.34
C ASN A 88 8.58 4.40 0.29
N THR A 89 8.11 4.74 -0.92
CA THR A 89 7.02 5.69 -1.13
C THR A 89 6.13 5.19 -2.26
N TRP A 90 4.84 5.01 -2.01
CA TRP A 90 3.88 4.70 -3.07
C TRP A 90 3.15 5.96 -3.52
N VAL A 91 3.06 6.16 -4.83
CA VAL A 91 2.43 7.34 -5.44
C VAL A 91 1.02 6.99 -5.91
N LEU A 92 0.03 7.76 -5.48
CA LEU A 92 -1.36 7.60 -5.94
C LEU A 92 -1.49 8.07 -7.39
N MET A 93 -1.89 7.17 -8.28
CA MET A 93 -2.11 7.46 -9.69
C MET A 93 -3.57 7.86 -9.97
N TYR A 94 -4.52 7.11 -9.41
CA TYR A 94 -5.94 7.31 -9.62
C TYR A 94 -6.69 7.04 -8.32
N ASP A 95 -7.52 7.97 -7.87
CA ASP A 95 -8.40 7.77 -6.72
C ASP A 95 -9.84 7.47 -7.17
N TRP A 96 -10.59 6.78 -6.31
CA TRP A 96 -11.94 6.32 -6.68
C TRP A 96 -13.00 7.42 -6.77
N TYR A 97 -12.68 8.66 -6.37
CA TYR A 97 -13.66 9.73 -6.22
C TYR A 97 -13.44 10.91 -7.18
N LEU A 98 -12.46 10.83 -8.08
CA LEU A 98 -12.45 11.63 -9.31
C LEU A 98 -13.58 11.13 -10.24
N LYS A 99 -14.77 11.68 -10.02
CA LYS A 99 -15.87 11.80 -10.98
C LYS A 99 -16.32 13.25 -11.00
#